data_AF-A0A161JND9-F1
#
_entry.id   AF-A0A161JND9-F1
#
_cell.length_a   1.000
_cell.length_b   1.000
_cell.length_c   1.000
_cell.angle_alpha   90.00
_cell.angle_beta   90.00
_cell.angle_gamma   90.00
#
_symmetry.space_group_name_H-M   'P 1'
#
loop_
_entity.id
_entity.type
_entity.pdbx_description
1 polymer ?
#
loop_
_entity_poly.entity_id
_entity_poly.type
_entity_poly.pdbx_seq_one_letter_code
_entity_poly.pdbx_strand_id
1 'polypeptide(L)'
;MEGCYADLLELVKPFANEAIFMNLPTWLCQENAKNRPWEPHKYQSKEAQDDNLPMLLDWIAGYMDRDDSLSYTAHRDLFQGFQGKKTEITSNE
;
A
#
# COMPACT_ATOMS: atom_id res chain seq x y z
N MET A 1 -6.05 2.37 4.66
CA MET A 1 -5.10 1.29 4.36
C MET A 1 -4.47 1.58 3.01
N GLU A 2 -3.18 1.90 3.02
CA GLU A 2 -2.34 2.16 1.85
C GLU A 2 -0.90 1.84 2.26
N GLY A 3 -0.36 0.68 1.86
CA GLY A 3 1.02 0.28 2.20
C GLY A 3 1.36 0.31 3.70
N CYS A 4 0.37 0.10 4.57
CA CYS A 4 0.47 0.24 6.02
C CYS A 4 0.47 -1.13 6.70
N TYR A 5 1.05 -1.23 7.89
CA TYR A 5 1.03 -2.48 8.66
C TYR A 5 -0.38 -2.73 9.24
N ALA A 6 -1.06 -3.77 8.76
CA ALA A 6 -2.42 -4.11 9.19
C ALA A 6 -2.53 -4.45 10.69
N ASP A 7 -1.49 -5.05 11.27
CA ASP A 7 -1.41 -5.35 12.70
C ASP A 7 -1.39 -4.08 13.57
N LEU A 8 -0.72 -3.01 13.13
CA LEU A 8 -0.77 -1.70 13.79
C LEU A 8 -2.15 -1.05 13.66
N LEU A 9 -2.79 -1.22 12.50
CA LEU A 9 -4.14 -0.69 12.29
C LEU A 9 -5.19 -1.42 13.13
N GLU A 10 -5.01 -2.71 13.41
CA GLU A 10 -5.88 -3.46 14.31
C GLU A 10 -5.95 -2.84 15.72
N LEU A 11 -4.83 -2.26 16.20
CA LEU A 11 -4.80 -1.60 17.52
C LEU A 11 -5.68 -0.35 17.58
N VAL A 12 -5.81 0.37 16.46
CA VAL A 12 -6.59 1.62 16.38
C VAL A 12 -7.99 1.42 15.80
N LYS A 13 -8.24 0.28 15.15
CA LYS A 13 -9.52 -0.10 14.55
C LYS A 13 -10.74 0.14 15.46
N PRO A 14 -10.72 -0.19 16.76
CA PRO A 14 -11.88 0.03 17.64
C PRO A 14 -12.24 1.50 17.86
N PHE A 15 -11.31 2.42 17.60
CA PHE A 15 -11.48 3.86 17.84
C PHE A 15 -11.80 4.64 16.55
N ALA A 16 -11.74 4.00 15.39
CA ALA A 16 -12.01 4.62 14.11
C ALA A 16 -13.51 4.57 13.74
N ASN A 17 -13.97 5.58 13.03
CA ASN A 17 -15.35 5.67 12.50
C ASN A 17 -15.44 5.36 11.00
N GLU A 18 -14.33 5.51 10.26
CA GLU A 18 -14.24 5.28 8.83
C GLU A 18 -12.94 4.54 8.47
N ALA A 19 -13.06 3.58 7.56
CA ALA A 19 -11.94 2.90 6.93
C ALA A 19 -11.98 3.16 5.42
N ILE A 20 -10.88 3.69 4.90
CA ILE A 20 -10.64 3.86 3.47
C ILE A 20 -9.58 2.86 3.04
N PHE A 21 -9.89 2.02 2.08
CA PHE A 21 -8.95 1.06 1.50
C PHE A 21 -8.54 1.51 0.09
N MET A 22 -7.27 1.89 -0.07
CA MET A 22 -6.66 2.16 -1.37
C MET A 22 -6.25 0.84 -2.02
N ASN A 23 -7.23 0.12 -2.57
CA ASN A 23 -7.05 -1.19 -3.18
C ASN A 23 -6.89 -1.07 -4.70
N LEU A 24 -5.89 -0.31 -5.14
CA LEU A 24 -5.52 -0.19 -6.55
C LEU A 24 -4.96 -1.53 -7.06
N PRO A 25 -5.16 -1.86 -8.35
CA PRO A 25 -4.49 -3.01 -8.93
C PRO A 25 -2.96 -2.80 -8.94
N THR A 26 -2.20 -3.88 -8.75
CA THR A 26 -0.75 -3.83 -8.57
C THR A 26 -0.02 -3.15 -9.74
N TRP A 27 -0.49 -3.35 -10.97
CA TRP A 27 0.08 -2.69 -12.16
C TRP A 27 -0.04 -1.17 -12.09
N LEU A 28 -1.14 -0.62 -11.56
CA LEU A 28 -1.31 0.82 -11.39
C LEU A 28 -0.40 1.37 -10.28
N CYS A 29 -0.22 0.62 -9.19
CA CYS A 29 0.78 0.95 -8.16
C CYS A 29 2.21 0.96 -8.72
N GLN A 30 2.54 0.02 -9.62
CA GLN A 30 3.83 -0.01 -10.30
C GLN A 30 4.02 1.20 -11.23
N GLU A 31 2.99 1.60 -11.97
CA GLU A 31 3.03 2.83 -12.78
C GLU A 31 3.23 4.07 -11.91
N ASN A 32 2.50 4.17 -10.80
CA ASN A 32 2.68 5.25 -9.82
C ASN A 32 4.13 5.28 -9.29
N ALA A 33 4.74 4.12 -9.01
CA ALA A 33 6.12 4.02 -8.54
C ALA A 33 7.14 4.48 -9.59
N LYS A 34 6.94 4.11 -10.87
CA LYS A 34 7.80 4.55 -11.99
C LYS A 34 7.76 6.06 -12.21
N ASN A 35 6.61 6.69 -11.93
CA ASN A 35 6.39 8.12 -12.13
C ASN A 35 6.82 8.98 -10.93
N ARG A 36 7.35 8.39 -9.85
CA ARG A 36 7.78 9.17 -8.68
C ARG A 36 8.94 10.10 -9.06
N PRO A 37 8.87 11.39 -8.68
CA PRO A 37 10.03 12.26 -8.76
C PRO A 37 11.15 11.77 -7.84
N TRP A 38 12.33 12.35 -7.97
CA TRP A 38 13.43 12.09 -7.05
C TRP A 38 13.01 12.42 -5.60
N GLU A 39 13.24 11.49 -4.68
CA GLU A 39 12.97 11.59 -3.25
C GLU A 39 14.28 11.88 -2.49
N PRO A 40 14.74 13.15 -2.39
CA PRO A 40 16.06 13.49 -1.84
C PRO A 40 16.21 13.19 -0.35
N HIS A 41 15.10 13.00 0.37
CA HIS A 41 15.09 12.59 1.77
C HIS A 41 15.32 11.08 1.96
N LYS A 42 15.28 10.30 0.87
CA LYS A 42 15.41 8.83 0.88
C LYS A 42 16.63 8.34 0.10
N TYR A 43 16.97 9.01 -1.00
CA TYR A 43 18.08 8.63 -1.88
C TYR A 43 19.00 9.82 -2.14
N GLN A 44 20.30 9.55 -2.19
CA GLN A 44 21.34 10.57 -2.41
C GLN A 44 21.29 11.20 -3.82
N SER A 45 20.74 10.48 -4.80
CA SER A 45 20.54 10.97 -6.18
C SER A 45 19.37 10.26 -6.85
N LYS A 46 18.96 10.73 -8.05
CA LYS A 46 17.92 10.08 -8.86
C LYS A 46 18.36 8.71 -9.34
N GLU A 47 19.64 8.56 -9.70
CA GLU A 47 20.23 7.29 -10.12
C GLU A 47 20.14 6.26 -8.99
N ALA A 48 20.46 6.63 -7.75
CA ALA A 48 20.34 5.73 -6.60
C ALA A 48 18.88 5.30 -6.31
N GLN A 49 17.91 6.17 -6.61
CA GLN A 49 16.49 5.80 -6.55
C GLN A 49 16.10 4.82 -7.66
N ASP A 50 16.60 5.06 -8.87
CA ASP A 50 16.34 4.21 -10.03
C ASP A 50 16.97 2.82 -9.90
N ASP A 51 18.15 2.73 -9.28
CA ASP A 51 18.81 1.46 -8.96
C ASP A 51 17.96 0.60 -8.00
N ASN A 52 17.16 1.23 -7.14
CA ASN A 52 16.26 0.54 -6.21
C ASN A 52 14.87 0.26 -6.81
N LEU A 53 14.55 0.84 -7.97
CA LEU A 53 13.24 0.72 -8.60
C LEU A 53 12.85 -0.74 -8.92
N PRO A 54 13.73 -1.60 -9.47
CA PRO A 54 13.37 -3.00 -9.75
C PRO A 54 12.88 -3.75 -8.50
N MET A 55 13.61 -3.61 -7.38
CA MET A 55 13.21 -4.22 -6.10
C MET A 55 11.83 -3.73 -5.65
N LEU A 56 11.57 -2.42 -5.75
CA LEU A 56 10.27 -1.85 -5.40
C LEU A 56 9.14 -2.38 -6.30
N LEU A 57 9.39 -2.52 -7.61
CA LEU A 57 8.38 -3.03 -8.55
C LEU A 57 8.05 -4.50 -8.26
N ASP A 58 9.03 -5.32 -7.93
CA ASP A 58 8.85 -6.71 -7.53
C ASP A 58 8.11 -6.80 -6.18
N TRP A 59 8.46 -5.93 -5.23
CA TRP A 59 7.73 -5.80 -3.97
C TRP A 59 6.26 -5.42 -4.22
N ILE A 60 5.95 -4.50 -5.13
CA ILE A 60 4.54 -4.18 -5.44
C ILE A 60 3.83 -5.36 -6.10
N ALA A 61 4.50 -6.07 -7.01
CA ALA A 61 3.94 -7.22 -7.73
C ALA A 61 3.47 -8.32 -6.77
N GLY A 62 4.27 -8.62 -5.74
CA GLY A 62 3.95 -9.65 -4.75
C GLY A 62 2.81 -9.32 -3.79
N TYR A 63 2.17 -8.16 -3.88
CA TYR A 63 1.15 -7.72 -2.91
C TYR A 63 0.00 -8.72 -2.72
N MET A 64 -0.42 -9.37 -3.80
CA MET A 64 -1.52 -10.34 -3.77
C MET A 64 -1.10 -11.70 -3.19
N ASP A 65 0.20 -12.01 -3.21
CA ASP A 65 0.74 -13.34 -2.88
C ASP A 65 1.47 -13.39 -1.52
N ARG A 66 1.93 -12.25 -1.01
CA ARG A 66 2.54 -12.19 0.33
C ARG A 66 1.53 -12.57 1.41
N ASP A 67 2.04 -13.10 2.52
CA ASP A 67 1.28 -13.46 3.72
C ASP A 67 1.90 -12.82 4.96
N ASP A 68 2.02 -11.50 4.91
CA ASP A 68 2.50 -10.66 6.00
C ASP A 68 1.51 -9.53 6.31
N SER A 69 1.83 -8.69 7.29
CA SER A 69 0.98 -7.55 7.69
C SER A 69 0.83 -6.46 6.62
N LEU A 70 1.56 -6.55 5.50
CA LEU A 70 1.53 -5.63 4.36
C LEU A 70 0.91 -6.28 3.11
N SER A 71 0.32 -7.47 3.26
CA SER A 71 -0.31 -8.23 2.19
C SER A 71 -1.73 -7.76 1.87
N TYR A 72 -2.21 -8.16 0.69
CA TYR A 72 -3.62 -7.98 0.31
C TYR A 72 -4.55 -8.66 1.32
N THR A 73 -4.25 -9.90 1.70
CA THR A 73 -5.08 -10.68 2.63
C THR A 73 -5.23 -9.96 3.97
N ALA A 74 -4.13 -9.49 4.56
CA ALA A 74 -4.17 -8.79 5.84
C ALA A 74 -4.99 -7.48 5.78
N HIS A 75 -4.83 -6.67 4.72
CA HIS A 75 -5.65 -5.47 4.54
C HIS A 75 -7.11 -5.79 4.26
N ARG A 76 -7.39 -6.83 3.47
CA ARG A 76 -8.75 -7.25 3.12
C ARG A 76 -9.51 -7.72 4.35
N ASP A 77 -8.87 -8.53 5.20
CA ASP A 77 -9.46 -9.04 6.44
C ASP A 77 -9.76 -7.90 7.42
N LEU A 78 -8.79 -6.99 7.60
CA LEU A 78 -8.96 -5.77 8.41
C LEU A 78 -10.14 -4.93 7.92
N PHE A 79 -10.23 -4.69 6.61
CA PHE A 79 -11.31 -3.91 6.00
C PHE A 79 -12.67 -4.61 6.12
N GLN A 80 -12.74 -5.91 5.88
CA GLN A 80 -13.97 -6.69 6.00
C GLN A 80 -14.49 -6.68 7.44
N GLY A 81 -13.59 -6.84 8.41
CA GLY A 81 -13.90 -6.83 9.84
C GLY A 81 -14.25 -5.45 10.41
N PHE A 82 -14.00 -4.36 9.69
CA PHE A 82 -14.35 -3.01 10.14
C PHE A 82 -15.87 -2.76 10.12
N GLN A 83 -16.39 -2.24 11.24
CA GLN A 83 -17.83 -2.04 11.47
C GLN A 83 -18.32 -0.62 11.12
N GLY A 84 -17.41 0.35 11.00
CA GLY A 84 -17.75 1.73 10.65
C GLY A 84 -17.98 1.93 9.16
N LYS A 85 -17.94 3.20 8.72
CA LYS A 85 -18.06 3.55 7.30
C LYS A 85 -16.91 2.94 6.51
N LYS A 86 -17.21 2.33 5.37
CA LYS A 86 -16.22 1.67 4.50
C LYS A 86 -16.23 2.28 3.11
N THR A 87 -15.04 2.67 2.65
CA THR A 87 -14.81 3.16 1.29
C THR A 87 -13.66 2.37 0.68
N GLU A 88 -13.86 1.83 -0.51
CA GLU A 88 -12.80 1.16 -1.28
C GLU A 88 -12.54 1.93 -2.57
N ILE A 89 -11.28 2.28 -2.80
CA ILE A 89 -10.80 3.03 -3.96
C ILE A 89 -9.95 2.09 -4.79
N THR A 90 -10.27 1.96 -6.08
CA THR A 90 -9.66 0.98 -7.00
C THR A 90 -9.01 1.61 -8.23
N SER A 91 -9.04 2.94 -8.33
CA SER A 91 -8.45 3.75 -9.40
C SER A 91 -7.82 5.04 -8.84
N ASN A 92 -6.97 5.69 -9.63
CA ASN A 92 -6.37 7.01 -9.31
C ASN A 92 -7.30 8.20 -9.60
N GLU A 93 -8.53 7.95 -10.06
CA GLU A 93 -9.53 8.97 -10.46
C GLU A 93 -10.34 9.51 -9.29
#